data_AF-A0A3D0NQQ9-F1
#
_entry.id   AF-A0A3D0NQQ9-F1
#
_cell.length_a   1.000
_cell.length_b   1.000
_cell.length_c   1.000
_cell.angle_alpha   90.00
_cell.angle_beta   90.00
_cell.angle_gamma   90.00
#
_symmetry.space_group_name_H-M   'P 1'
#
loop_
_entity.id
_entity.type
_entity.pdbx_description
1 polymer ?
#
loop_
_entity_poly.entity_id
_entity_poly.type
_entity_poly.pdbx_seq_one_letter_code
_entity_poly.pdbx_strand_id
1 'polypeptide(L)'
;VETKNSISPRDALASAGKTLVELFGLARELNLEAEGIEIGPSPAEADHIAAFGLPIDDLDLTVRSYNCLKREGVHTVGELVARTESDLLDIRNFGQKSIDEVKIKLHQLGLSLKDSPASFDPSQIAGYDVATGTWSADASYDLDAGQDYAETEQL
;
A
#
# COMPACT_ATOMS: atom_id res chain seq x y z
N VAL A 1 29.25 -7.71 -12.93
CA VAL A 1 30.02 -6.99 -11.90
C VAL A 1 30.76 -8.03 -11.10
N GLU A 2 32.08 -8.00 -11.12
CA GLU A 2 32.91 -8.86 -10.28
C GLU A 2 33.26 -8.09 -9.00
N THR A 3 33.04 -8.69 -7.83
CA THR A 3 33.38 -8.09 -6.54
C THR A 3 34.32 -8.99 -5.76
N LYS A 4 35.03 -8.39 -4.81
CA LYS A 4 35.72 -9.13 -3.75
C LYS A 4 34.67 -9.57 -2.71
N ASN A 5 34.92 -10.65 -1.97
CA ASN A 5 34.02 -11.19 -0.93
C ASN A 5 33.62 -10.20 0.19
N SER A 6 34.15 -8.98 0.20
CA SER A 6 33.81 -7.90 1.13
C SER A 6 32.54 -7.11 0.78
N ILE A 7 32.01 -7.24 -0.45
CA ILE A 7 30.79 -6.54 -0.88
C ILE A 7 30.04 -7.36 -1.94
N SER A 8 28.71 -7.41 -1.85
CA SER A 8 27.91 -8.07 -2.88
C SER A 8 27.90 -7.23 -4.18
N PRO A 9 27.79 -7.84 -5.38
CA PRO A 9 27.68 -7.10 -6.63
C PRO A 9 26.52 -6.12 -6.68
N ARG A 10 25.39 -6.48 -6.04
CA ARG A 10 24.21 -5.63 -5.93
C ARG A 10 24.50 -4.39 -5.09
N ASP A 11 25.13 -4.56 -3.93
CA ASP A 11 25.43 -3.44 -3.03
C ASP A 11 26.52 -2.53 -3.61
N ALA A 12 27.50 -3.11 -4.31
CA ALA A 12 28.53 -2.34 -5.01
C ALA A 12 27.92 -1.44 -6.09
N LEU A 13 26.98 -1.98 -6.88
CA LEU A 13 26.27 -1.21 -7.91
C LEU A 13 25.36 -0.15 -7.29
N ALA A 14 24.63 -0.51 -6.22
CA ALA A 14 23.77 0.43 -5.50
C ALA A 14 24.57 1.59 -4.89
N SER A 15 25.75 1.31 -4.32
CA SER A 15 26.66 2.31 -3.78
C SER A 15 27.16 3.28 -4.86
N ALA A 16 27.55 2.76 -6.03
CA ALA A 16 27.94 3.59 -7.17
C ALA A 16 26.76 4.46 -7.66
N GLY A 17 25.56 3.90 -7.73
CA GLY A 17 24.34 4.63 -8.08
C GLY A 17 24.04 5.78 -7.11
N LYS A 18 24.16 5.55 -5.81
CA LYS A 18 23.98 6.59 -4.79
C LYS A 18 24.95 7.77 -4.99
N THR A 19 26.23 7.48 -5.21
CA THR A 19 27.24 8.51 -5.48
C THR A 19 26.91 9.34 -6.73
N LEU A 20 26.40 8.70 -7.79
CA LEU A 20 25.99 9.40 -9.01
C LEU A 20 24.81 10.35 -8.76
N VAL A 21 23.79 9.90 -8.02
CA VAL A 21 22.63 10.74 -7.69
C VAL A 21 23.05 11.97 -6.87
N GLU A 22 23.94 11.80 -5.88
CA GLU A 22 24.49 12.92 -5.10
C GLU A 22 25.26 13.91 -5.98
N LEU A 23 26.11 13.42 -6.89
CA LEU A 23 26.89 14.26 -7.80
C LEU A 23 25.98 15.02 -8.79
N PHE A 24 24.98 14.36 -9.37
CA PHE A 24 24.03 15.02 -10.28
C PHE A 24 23.11 15.98 -9.54
N GLY A 25 22.82 15.74 -8.25
CA GLY A 25 22.12 16.70 -7.39
C GLY A 25 22.87 18.03 -7.31
N LEU A 26 24.19 18.00 -7.05
CA LEU A 26 25.04 19.20 -7.06
C LEU A 26 25.06 19.89 -8.42
N ALA A 27 25.05 19.13 -9.52
CA ALA A 27 24.98 19.70 -10.86
C ALA A 27 23.63 20.40 -11.13
N ARG A 28 22.52 19.85 -10.62
CA ARG A 28 21.18 20.45 -10.73
C ARG A 28 21.11 21.82 -10.02
N GLU A 29 21.81 21.97 -8.89
CA GLU A 29 21.83 23.23 -8.14
C GLU A 29 22.46 24.39 -8.92
N LEU A 30 23.28 24.11 -9.94
CA LEU A 30 23.88 25.16 -10.78
C LEU A 30 22.83 25.91 -11.62
N ASN A 31 21.75 25.24 -12.01
CA ASN A 31 20.63 25.85 -12.72
C ASN A 31 19.37 24.96 -12.64
N LEU A 32 18.39 25.40 -11.85
CA LEU A 32 17.11 24.70 -11.69
C LEU A 32 16.20 24.80 -12.93
N GLU A 33 16.45 25.77 -13.80
CA GLU A 33 15.68 26.02 -15.03
C GLU A 33 16.31 25.34 -16.25
N ALA A 34 17.38 24.56 -16.08
CA ALA A 34 18.02 23.86 -17.17
C ALA A 34 17.09 22.79 -17.78
N GLU A 35 16.86 22.88 -19.09
CA GLU A 35 16.08 21.90 -19.84
C GLU A 35 16.79 20.55 -19.85
N GLY A 36 16.20 19.56 -19.18
CA GLY A 36 16.63 18.16 -19.21
C GLY A 36 15.80 17.34 -20.20
N ILE A 37 16.30 16.17 -20.56
CA ILE A 37 15.46 15.14 -21.17
C ILE A 37 14.59 14.57 -20.05
N GLU A 38 13.26 14.64 -20.20
CA GLU A 38 12.36 13.91 -19.30
C GLU A 38 12.57 12.41 -19.52
N ILE A 39 13.36 11.81 -18.64
CA ILE A 39 13.38 10.37 -18.49
C ILE A 39 12.11 10.05 -17.71
N GLY A 40 11.16 9.37 -18.37
CA GLY A 40 9.94 8.91 -17.73
C GLY A 40 10.23 8.09 -16.47
N PRO A 41 9.23 7.90 -15.59
CA PRO A 41 9.43 7.15 -14.35
C PRO A 41 10.06 5.80 -14.67
N SER A 42 11.00 5.37 -13.82
CA SER A 42 11.53 4.01 -13.92
C SER A 42 10.36 3.01 -13.87
N PRO A 43 10.48 1.80 -14.43
CA PRO A 43 9.40 0.82 -14.40
C PRO A 43 8.82 0.60 -12.99
N ALA A 44 9.68 0.60 -11.96
CA ALA A 44 9.25 0.51 -10.57
C ALA A 44 8.46 1.74 -10.08
N GLU A 45 8.87 2.95 -10.47
CA GLU A 45 8.10 4.17 -10.17
C GLU A 45 6.79 4.21 -10.95
N ALA A 46 6.77 3.72 -12.20
CA ALA A 46 5.56 3.62 -13.01
C ALA A 46 4.56 2.64 -12.38
N ASP A 47 5.02 1.49 -11.86
CA ASP A 47 4.20 0.52 -11.14
C ASP A 47 3.65 1.11 -9.83
N HIS A 48 4.47 1.85 -9.07
CA HIS A 48 4.01 2.57 -7.88
C HIS A 48 2.95 3.64 -8.21
N ILE A 49 3.15 4.41 -9.28
CA ILE A 49 2.20 5.43 -9.75
C ILE A 49 0.89 4.77 -10.21
N ALA A 50 0.97 3.66 -10.94
CA ALA A 50 -0.19 2.90 -11.36
C ALA A 50 -0.97 2.34 -10.17
N ALA A 51 -0.29 1.84 -9.15
CA ALA A 51 -0.92 1.32 -7.94
C ALA A 51 -1.69 2.40 -7.17
N PHE A 52 -1.24 3.66 -7.18
CA PHE A 52 -1.98 4.77 -6.55
C PHE A 52 -3.27 5.14 -7.29
N GLY A 53 -3.31 4.95 -8.61
CA GLY A 53 -4.51 5.20 -9.43
C GLY A 53 -5.55 4.09 -9.38
N LEU A 54 -5.24 2.95 -8.76
CA LEU A 54 -6.14 1.81 -8.67
C LEU A 54 -7.39 2.18 -7.84
N PRO A 55 -8.61 1.89 -8.34
CA PRO A 55 -9.83 2.09 -7.56
C PRO A 55 -9.87 1.11 -6.37
N ILE A 56 -10.51 1.53 -5.28
CA ILE A 56 -10.69 0.65 -4.12
C ILE A 56 -11.56 -0.58 -4.40
N ASP A 57 -12.32 -0.55 -5.51
CA ASP A 57 -13.12 -1.68 -6.01
C ASP A 57 -12.23 -2.89 -6.35
N ASP A 58 -11.03 -2.65 -6.89
CA ASP A 58 -10.12 -3.70 -7.36
C ASP A 58 -9.29 -4.33 -6.22
N LEU A 59 -9.40 -3.83 -4.99
CA LEU A 59 -8.69 -4.39 -3.82
C LEU A 59 -9.37 -5.65 -3.25
N ASP A 60 -10.55 -6.04 -3.75
CA ASP A 60 -11.35 -7.16 -3.25
C ASP A 60 -11.50 -7.13 -1.71
N LEU A 61 -11.89 -5.97 -1.19
CA LEU A 61 -12.17 -5.76 0.24
C LEU A 61 -13.55 -6.33 0.61
N THR A 62 -13.74 -6.64 1.89
CA THR A 62 -15.06 -6.97 2.41
C THR A 62 -16.02 -5.79 2.18
N VAL A 63 -17.29 -6.13 1.95
CA VAL A 63 -18.37 -5.17 1.73
C VAL A 63 -18.42 -4.10 2.83
N ARG A 64 -18.08 -4.46 4.07
CA ARG A 64 -17.99 -3.54 5.20
C ARG A 64 -16.87 -2.51 5.02
N SER A 65 -15.63 -2.98 4.82
CA SER A 65 -14.46 -2.13 4.62
C SER A 65 -14.66 -1.21 3.42
N TYR A 66 -15.15 -1.75 2.31
CA TYR A 66 -15.48 -1.03 1.09
C TYR A 66 -16.50 0.10 1.33
N ASN A 67 -17.66 -0.22 1.92
CA ASN A 67 -18.72 0.76 2.13
C ASN A 67 -18.32 1.85 3.13
N CYS A 68 -17.53 1.52 4.14
CA CYS A 68 -17.00 2.52 5.07
C CYS A 68 -16.05 3.49 4.37
N LEU A 69 -15.11 2.99 3.56
CA LEU A 69 -14.16 3.82 2.80
C LEU A 69 -14.88 4.72 1.78
N LYS A 70 -15.86 4.16 1.06
CA LYS A 70 -16.65 4.89 0.07
C LYS A 70 -17.46 6.03 0.69
N ARG A 71 -18.01 5.83 1.89
CA ARG A 71 -18.75 6.88 2.64
C ARG A 71 -17.85 8.00 3.15
N GLU A 72 -16.58 7.69 3.43
CA GLU A 72 -15.56 8.65 3.82
C GLU A 72 -14.95 9.41 2.61
N GLY A 73 -15.42 9.09 1.38
CA GLY A 73 -14.95 9.72 0.15
C GLY A 73 -13.60 9.22 -0.33
N VAL A 74 -13.19 8.01 0.10
CA VAL A 74 -11.99 7.34 -0.42
C VAL A 74 -12.39 6.47 -1.60
N HIS A 75 -11.85 6.77 -2.78
CA HIS A 75 -12.16 6.09 -4.03
C HIS A 75 -10.94 5.40 -4.65
N THR A 76 -9.73 5.87 -4.33
CA THR A 76 -8.48 5.33 -4.88
C THR A 76 -7.53 4.82 -3.80
N VAL A 77 -6.64 3.91 -4.18
CA VAL A 77 -5.56 3.43 -3.31
C VAL A 77 -4.64 4.58 -2.88
N GLY A 78 -4.40 5.57 -3.74
CA GLY A 78 -3.61 6.76 -3.40
C GLY A 78 -4.19 7.55 -2.23
N GLU A 79 -5.51 7.75 -2.22
CA GLU A 79 -6.21 8.40 -1.12
C GLU A 79 -6.17 7.55 0.16
N LEU A 80 -6.26 6.23 0.03
CA LEU A 80 -6.19 5.30 1.16
C LEU A 80 -4.82 5.31 1.83
N VAL A 81 -3.74 5.27 1.04
CA VAL A 81 -2.35 5.30 1.54
C VAL A 81 -2.02 6.63 2.24
N ALA A 82 -2.64 7.73 1.81
CA ALA A 82 -2.45 9.05 2.41
C ALA A 82 -3.06 9.17 3.83
N ARG A 83 -4.01 8.29 4.19
CA ARG A 83 -4.65 8.25 5.52
C ARG A 83 -3.78 7.55 6.55
N THR A 84 -3.91 7.95 7.81
CA THR A 84 -3.30 7.25 8.93
C THR A 84 -4.19 6.13 9.43
N GLU A 85 -3.63 5.18 10.16
CA GLU A 85 -4.41 4.12 10.81
C GLU A 85 -5.41 4.70 11.82
N SER A 86 -5.02 5.77 12.53
CA SER A 86 -5.93 6.48 13.44
C SER A 86 -7.12 7.07 12.71
N ASP A 87 -6.91 7.69 11.54
CA ASP A 87 -8.01 8.26 10.75
C ASP A 87 -9.00 7.18 10.31
N LEU A 88 -8.50 5.98 9.99
CA LEU A 88 -9.35 4.85 9.62
C LEU A 88 -10.14 4.30 10.82
N LEU A 89 -9.55 4.28 12.02
CA LEU A 89 -10.25 3.88 13.26
C LEU A 89 -11.40 4.82 13.65
N ASP A 90 -11.28 6.10 13.31
CA ASP A 90 -12.30 7.09 13.59
C ASP A 90 -13.54 6.97 12.67
N ILE A 91 -13.43 6.21 11.58
CA ILE A 91 -14.55 5.97 10.66
C ILE A 91 -15.61 5.11 11.37
N ARG A 92 -16.86 5.57 11.30
CA ARG A 92 -18.00 4.85 11.89
C ARG A 92 -18.12 3.43 11.32
N ASN A 93 -18.14 2.45 12.21
CA ASN A 93 -18.24 1.01 11.92
C ASN A 93 -16.99 0.40 11.26
N PHE A 94 -15.85 1.10 11.30
CA PHE A 94 -14.55 0.58 10.88
C PHE A 94 -13.86 -0.08 12.07
N GLY A 95 -13.66 -1.39 12.00
CA GLY A 95 -13.07 -2.17 13.10
C GLY A 95 -11.63 -2.58 12.82
N GLN A 96 -10.97 -3.17 13.83
CA GLN A 96 -9.61 -3.72 13.70
C GLN A 96 -9.48 -4.70 12.54
N LYS A 97 -10.47 -5.58 12.35
CA LYS A 97 -10.50 -6.52 11.21
C LYS A 97 -10.51 -5.83 9.84
N SER A 98 -11.21 -4.71 9.70
CA SER A 98 -11.23 -3.93 8.45
C SER A 98 -9.88 -3.26 8.18
N ILE A 99 -9.18 -2.84 9.23
CA ILE A 99 -7.83 -2.26 9.13
C ILE A 99 -6.83 -3.33 8.72
N ASP A 100 -6.87 -4.48 9.38
CA ASP A 100 -5.98 -5.60 9.09
C ASP A 100 -6.14 -6.04 7.63
N GLU A 101 -7.39 -6.12 7.16
CA GLU A 101 -7.71 -6.41 5.77
C GLU A 101 -7.09 -5.39 4.80
N VAL A 102 -7.27 -4.09 5.06
CA VAL A 102 -6.66 -3.03 4.24
C VAL A 102 -5.14 -3.13 4.22
N LYS A 103 -4.50 -3.35 5.38
CA LYS A 103 -3.04 -3.49 5.48
C LYS A 103 -2.53 -4.69 4.70
N ILE A 104 -3.22 -5.83 4.75
CA ILE A 104 -2.88 -7.03 3.97
C ILE A 104 -2.91 -6.72 2.47
N LYS A 105 -3.99 -6.09 1.99
CA LYS A 105 -4.15 -5.78 0.56
C LYS A 105 -3.13 -4.75 0.08
N LEU A 106 -2.87 -3.71 0.88
CA LEU A 106 -1.81 -2.75 0.57
C LEU A 106 -0.43 -3.41 0.53
N HIS A 107 -0.13 -4.29 1.48
CA HIS A 107 1.13 -5.02 1.53
C HIS A 107 1.31 -5.94 0.30
N GLN A 108 0.25 -6.56 -0.22
CA GLN A 108 0.29 -7.34 -1.47
C GLN A 108 0.67 -6.48 -2.68
N LEU A 109 0.32 -5.20 -2.68
CA LEU A 109 0.68 -4.22 -3.70
C LEU A 109 2.04 -3.55 -3.44
N GLY A 110 2.77 -3.95 -2.38
CA GLY A 110 4.02 -3.31 -1.97
C GLY A 110 3.83 -1.89 -1.40
N LEU A 111 2.63 -1.57 -0.95
CA LEU A 111 2.26 -0.29 -0.36
C LEU A 111 2.02 -0.43 1.16
N SER A 112 2.09 0.69 1.87
CA SER A 112 1.82 0.75 3.31
C SER A 112 1.08 2.04 3.65
N LEU A 113 0.25 2.02 4.69
CA LEU A 113 -0.36 3.25 5.23
C LEU A 113 0.72 4.21 5.75
N LYS A 114 0.39 5.50 5.79
CA LYS A 114 1.31 6.58 6.21
C LYS A 114 1.98 6.38 7.56
N ASP A 115 1.26 5.80 8.52
CA ASP A 115 1.71 5.62 9.92
C ASP A 115 2.05 4.16 10.25
N SER A 116 1.97 3.26 9.27
CA SER A 116 2.24 1.84 9.50
C SER A 116 3.74 1.55 9.33
N PRO A 117 4.38 0.81 10.26
CA PRO A 117 5.77 0.44 10.12
C PRO A 117 5.97 -0.42 8.86
N ALA A 118 7.06 -0.17 8.11
CA ALA A 118 7.42 -0.93 6.91
C ALA A 118 7.70 -2.44 7.17
N SER A 119 7.62 -2.89 8.42
CA SER A 119 7.75 -4.27 8.87
C SER A 119 6.39 -4.87 9.24
N PHE A 120 5.38 -4.68 8.38
CA PHE A 120 4.10 -5.35 8.54
C PHE A 120 4.24 -6.82 8.12
N ASP A 121 4.02 -7.75 9.05
CA ASP A 121 4.03 -9.18 8.79
C ASP A 121 2.59 -9.73 8.82
N PRO A 122 1.99 -10.05 7.67
CA PRO A 122 0.62 -10.56 7.61
C PRO A 122 0.47 -11.94 8.29
N SER A 123 1.55 -12.67 8.57
CA SER A 123 1.47 -13.96 9.27
C SER A 123 1.18 -13.85 10.78
N GLN A 124 1.33 -12.65 11.34
CA GLN A 124 1.03 -12.36 12.75
C GLN A 124 -0.46 -12.06 12.99
N ILE A 125 -1.26 -11.92 11.92
CA ILE A 125 -2.68 -11.60 12.04
C ILE A 125 -3.45 -12.86 12.40
N ALA A 126 -4.12 -12.82 13.56
CA ALA A 126 -4.93 -13.92 14.04
C ALA A 126 -6.05 -14.24 13.03
N GLY A 127 -6.17 -15.50 12.64
CA GLY A 127 -7.23 -15.92 11.73
C GLY A 127 -7.03 -15.55 10.26
N TYR A 128 -5.90 -14.98 9.86
CA TYR A 128 -5.56 -14.80 8.44
C TYR A 128 -4.54 -15.86 8.02
N ASP A 129 -4.87 -16.63 6.98
CA ASP A 129 -3.94 -17.59 6.39
C ASP A 129 -3.25 -16.97 5.17
N VAL A 130 -1.95 -16.68 5.31
CA VAL A 130 -1.12 -16.06 4.27
C VAL A 130 -0.94 -16.98 3.05
N ALA A 131 -0.99 -18.30 3.22
CA ALA A 131 -0.81 -19.25 2.13
C ALA A 131 -2.06 -19.35 1.24
N THR A 132 -3.24 -19.19 1.83
CA THR A 132 -4.52 -19.28 1.10
C THR A 132 -5.15 -17.92 0.80
N GLY A 133 -4.69 -16.85 1.44
CA GLY A 133 -5.27 -15.50 1.31
C GLY A 133 -6.67 -15.40 1.92
N THR A 134 -7.06 -16.35 2.78
CA THR A 134 -8.41 -16.46 3.35
C THR A 134 -8.41 -16.27 4.86
N TRP A 135 -9.54 -15.76 5.36
CA TRP A 135 -9.79 -15.64 6.79
C TRP A 135 -10.40 -16.95 7.33
N SER A 136 -9.85 -17.48 8.41
CA SER A 136 -10.43 -18.62 9.13
C SER A 136 -11.75 -18.21 9.76
N ALA A 137 -12.78 -19.03 9.53
CA ALA A 137 -14.11 -18.84 10.11
C ALA A 137 -14.15 -19.11 11.62
N ASP A 138 -13.12 -19.74 12.20
CA ASP A 138 -13.03 -20.10 13.63
C ASP A 138 -12.33 -19.04 14.49
N ALA A 139 -11.64 -18.08 13.88
CA ALA A 139 -10.92 -17.04 14.59
C ALA A 139 -11.92 -15.97 15.03
N SER A 140 -12.14 -15.88 16.35
CA SER A 140 -13.10 -14.98 16.98
C SER A 140 -12.74 -13.51 16.81
N TYR A 141 -13.10 -12.95 15.67
CA TYR A 141 -13.62 -11.60 15.59
C TYR A 141 -15.12 -11.78 15.51
N ASP A 142 -15.89 -11.27 16.48
CA ASP A 142 -17.35 -11.42 16.53
C ASP A 142 -17.96 -11.36 15.13
N LEU A 143 -18.30 -12.55 14.62
CA LEU A 143 -19.06 -12.73 13.42
C LEU A 143 -20.47 -12.27 13.80
N ASP A 144 -20.73 -10.98 13.67
CA ASP A 144 -22.09 -10.49 13.56
C ASP A 144 -22.68 -11.16 12.31
N ALA A 145 -23.37 -12.26 12.60
CA ALA A 145 -23.88 -13.20 11.65
C ALA A 145 -24.99 -12.53 10.85
N GLY A 146 -24.84 -12.53 9.53
CA GLY A 146 -25.95 -12.56 8.59
C GLY A 146 -26.97 -11.43 8.71
N GLN A 147 -26.60 -10.21 8.34
CA GLN A 147 -27.55 -9.34 7.65
C GLN A 147 -27.23 -9.31 6.17
N ASP A 148 -27.98 -10.14 5.46
CA ASP A 148 -28.31 -10.05 4.05
C ASP A 148 -28.93 -8.66 3.80
N TYR A 149 -28.15 -7.69 3.30
CA TYR A 149 -28.67 -6.44 2.77
C TYR A 149 -28.93 -6.61 1.27
N ALA A 150 -29.77 -7.60 0.93
CA ALA A 150 -30.59 -7.46 -0.25
C ALA A 150 -31.45 -6.19 -0.05
N GLU A 151 -31.54 -5.37 -1.09
CA GLU A 151 -32.38 -4.16 -1.22
C GLU A 151 -31.85 -2.88 -0.56
N THR A 152 -31.34 -1.98 -1.40
CA THR A 152 -32.01 -0.69 -1.66
C THR A 152 -31.47 -0.09 -2.96
N GLU A 153 -31.77 -0.73 -4.09
CA GLU A 153 -32.14 0.05 -5.28
C GLU A 153 -33.60 0.45 -5.11
N GLN A 154 -33.87 1.71 -4.82
CA GLN A 154 -35.03 2.45 -5.35
C GLN A 154 -35.08 3.90 -4.82
N LEU A 155 -35.18 4.81 -5.81
CA LEU A 155 -35.52 6.24 -5.81
C LEU A 155 -34.38 7.24 -5.58
#